data_AF-A0A316DQ06-F1
#
_entry.id   AF-A0A316DQ06-F1
#
_cell.length_a   1.000
_cell.length_b   1.000
_cell.length_c   1.000
_cell.angle_alpha   90.00
_cell.angle_beta   90.00
_cell.angle_gamma   90.00
#
_symmetry.space_group_name_H-M   'P 1'
#
loop_
_entity.id
_entity.type
_entity.pdbx_description
1 polymer ?
#
loop_
_entity_poly.entity_id
_entity_poly.type
_entity_poly.pdbx_seq_one_letter_code
_entity_poly.pdbx_strand_id
1 'polypeptide(L)'
;MKKIFLTLILLGLTYHFNAQEIGIKELHEPTLLKSIDNEKATEKHKKELKKSQNNQKKAEKSQKRAEKALRKKEQAQKAFNKSNKKLENTQNKYEALKNKGKLSPLDESKWLKKIERLNTDKKKAEIKLRKA
;
A
#
# COMPACT_ATOMS: atom_id res chain seq x y z
N MET A 1 -27.07 -31.17 -18.94
CA MET A 1 -25.60 -31.01 -19.16
C MET A 1 -24.76 -31.14 -17.89
N LYS A 2 -25.11 -30.49 -16.76
CA LYS A 2 -24.29 -30.54 -15.52
C LYS A 2 -24.08 -31.93 -14.89
N LYS A 3 -25.04 -32.85 -15.04
CA LYS A 3 -24.96 -34.22 -14.48
C LYS A 3 -23.96 -35.12 -15.23
N ILE A 4 -23.76 -34.90 -16.53
CA ILE A 4 -22.84 -35.69 -17.37
C ILE A 4 -21.37 -35.29 -17.12
N PHE A 5 -21.13 -34.02 -16.82
CA PHE A 5 -19.79 -33.54 -16.44
C PHE A 5 -19.35 -34.08 -15.07
N LEU A 6 -20.27 -34.22 -14.11
CA LEU A 6 -19.93 -34.73 -12.78
C LEU A 6 -19.57 -36.23 -12.80
N THR A 7 -20.23 -37.02 -13.66
CA THR A 7 -19.94 -38.45 -13.82
C THR A 7 -18.57 -38.71 -14.46
N LEU A 8 -18.13 -37.86 -15.40
CA LEU A 8 -16.81 -38.00 -16.03
C LEU A 8 -15.66 -37.67 -15.06
N ILE A 9 -15.86 -36.70 -14.16
CA ILE A 9 -14.88 -36.34 -13.13
C ILE A 9 -14.73 -37.48 -12.11
N LEU A 10 -15.84 -38.13 -11.72
CA LEU A 10 -15.81 -39.24 -10.77
C LEU A 10 -15.12 -40.49 -11.36
N LEU A 11 -15.34 -40.78 -12.65
CA LEU A 11 -14.68 -41.89 -13.34
C LEU A 11 -13.16 -41.66 -13.46
N GLY A 12 -12.71 -40.42 -13.70
CA GLY A 12 -11.29 -40.10 -13.79
C GLY A 12 -10.53 -40.31 -12.48
N LEU A 13 -11.18 -40.06 -11.34
CA LEU A 13 -10.59 -40.24 -10.00
C LEU A 13 -10.40 -41.73 -9.62
N THR A 14 -11.30 -42.62 -10.04
CA THR A 14 -11.18 -44.06 -9.73
C THR A 14 -10.11 -44.76 -10.57
N TYR A 15 -9.85 -44.28 -11.80
CA TYR A 15 -8.73 -44.76 -12.62
C TYR A 15 -7.37 -44.29 -12.10
N HIS A 16 -7.29 -43.10 -11.50
CA HIS A 16 -6.03 -42.62 -10.89
C HIS A 16 -5.66 -43.41 -9.62
N PHE A 17 -6.64 -43.89 -8.85
CA PHE A 17 -6.38 -44.64 -7.62
C PHE A 17 -5.91 -46.09 -7.89
N ASN A 18 -6.47 -46.75 -8.92
CA ASN A 18 -6.08 -48.11 -9.30
C ASN A 18 -4.70 -48.20 -10.00
N ALA A 19 -4.20 -47.10 -10.58
CA ALA A 19 -2.88 -47.09 -11.22
C ALA A 19 -1.71 -47.15 -10.24
N GLN A 20 -1.95 -46.89 -8.94
CA GLN A 20 -0.89 -46.83 -7.94
C GLN A 20 -0.53 -48.19 -7.30
N GLU A 21 -1.38 -49.22 -7.46
CA GLU A 21 -1.19 -50.52 -6.76
C GLU A 21 -0.47 -51.62 -7.58
N ILE A 22 -0.21 -51.44 -8.89
CA ILE A 22 0.32 -52.53 -9.74
C ILE A 22 1.87 -52.49 -9.89
N GLY A 23 2.56 -51.55 -9.25
CA GLY A 23 3.98 -51.27 -9.52
C GLY A 23 5.02 -51.76 -8.51
N ILE A 24 4.74 -52.73 -7.63
CA ILE A 24 5.72 -53.18 -6.62
C ILE A 24 6.02 -54.67 -6.75
N LYS A 25 6.81 -55.03 -7.76
CA LYS A 25 7.66 -56.22 -7.73
C LYS A 25 8.99 -55.90 -8.42
N GLU A 26 10.05 -56.09 -7.63
CA GLU A 26 11.44 -56.36 -7.99
C GLU A 26 12.49 -55.23 -8.04
N LEU A 27 13.61 -55.62 -7.41
CA LEU A 27 15.00 -55.23 -7.51
C LEU A 27 15.60 -54.16 -6.57
N HIS A 28 16.50 -54.69 -5.74
CA HIS A 28 17.41 -54.07 -4.78
C HIS A 28 18.30 -52.96 -5.39
N GLU A 29 18.49 -51.92 -4.57
CA GLU A 29 19.39 -50.75 -4.65
C GLU A 29 19.29 -49.81 -5.88
N PRO A 30 18.65 -48.65 -5.67
CA PRO A 30 19.43 -47.42 -5.43
C PRO A 30 18.82 -46.57 -4.30
N THR A 31 18.92 -47.01 -3.05
CA THR A 31 18.34 -46.32 -1.89
C THR A 31 19.10 -45.05 -1.51
N LEU A 32 20.43 -45.01 -1.71
CA LEU A 32 21.27 -43.84 -1.38
C LEU A 32 21.24 -42.72 -2.44
N LEU A 33 21.19 -43.05 -3.74
CA LEU A 33 21.17 -42.02 -4.79
C LEU A 33 19.82 -41.29 -4.83
N LYS A 34 18.70 -42.03 -4.71
CA LYS A 34 17.35 -41.46 -4.62
C LYS A 34 17.12 -40.64 -3.36
N SER A 35 17.74 -40.99 -2.23
CA SER A 35 17.63 -40.18 -1.00
C SER A 35 18.43 -38.87 -1.13
N ILE A 36 19.64 -38.91 -1.69
CA ILE A 36 20.47 -37.73 -1.94
C ILE A 36 19.82 -36.80 -2.98
N ASP A 37 19.24 -37.33 -4.05
CA ASP A 37 18.55 -36.53 -5.07
C ASP A 37 17.25 -35.92 -4.56
N ASN A 38 16.49 -36.64 -3.70
CA ASN A 38 15.35 -36.07 -2.99
C ASN A 38 15.77 -35.01 -1.97
N GLU A 39 16.87 -35.18 -1.26
CA GLU A 39 17.39 -34.18 -0.32
C GLU A 39 17.88 -32.92 -1.06
N LYS A 40 18.57 -33.08 -2.18
CA LYS A 40 18.95 -31.96 -3.07
C LYS A 40 17.73 -31.28 -3.68
N ALA A 41 16.71 -32.01 -4.08
CA ALA A 41 15.47 -31.47 -4.64
C ALA A 41 14.67 -30.70 -3.58
N THR A 42 14.53 -31.25 -2.37
CA THR A 42 13.84 -30.59 -1.25
C THR A 42 14.60 -29.34 -0.78
N GLU A 43 15.94 -29.36 -0.73
CA GLU A 43 16.74 -28.17 -0.42
C GLU A 43 16.64 -27.09 -1.52
N LYS A 44 16.60 -27.47 -2.80
CA LYS A 44 16.30 -26.53 -3.90
C LYS A 44 14.92 -25.92 -3.73
N HIS A 45 13.90 -26.74 -3.45
CA HIS A 45 12.53 -26.28 -3.21
C HIS A 45 12.41 -25.34 -2.00
N LYS A 46 13.08 -25.65 -0.87
CA LYS A 46 13.13 -24.76 0.30
C LYS A 46 13.83 -23.45 -0.01
N LYS A 47 14.94 -23.47 -0.75
CA LYS A 47 15.66 -22.26 -1.19
C LYS A 47 14.79 -21.41 -2.10
N GLU A 48 14.06 -22.03 -3.02
CA GLU A 48 13.14 -21.35 -3.94
C GLU A 48 11.93 -20.76 -3.20
N LEU A 49 11.34 -21.50 -2.27
CA LEU A 49 10.28 -21.02 -1.40
C LEU A 49 10.76 -19.83 -0.55
N LYS A 50 11.96 -19.92 0.05
CA LYS A 50 12.56 -18.83 0.82
C LYS A 50 12.83 -17.60 -0.03
N LYS A 51 13.31 -17.78 -1.27
CA LYS A 51 13.48 -16.68 -2.25
C LYS A 51 12.13 -16.05 -2.59
N SER A 52 11.12 -16.85 -2.88
CA SER A 52 9.75 -16.39 -3.18
C SER A 52 9.14 -15.60 -2.02
N GLN A 53 9.22 -16.12 -0.80
CA GLN A 53 8.77 -15.42 0.41
C GLN A 53 9.52 -14.12 0.66
N ASN A 54 10.84 -14.10 0.44
CA ASN A 54 11.64 -12.89 0.57
C ASN A 54 11.25 -11.84 -0.48
N ASN A 55 10.96 -12.27 -1.71
CA ASN A 55 10.50 -11.39 -2.78
C ASN A 55 9.13 -10.81 -2.49
N GLN A 56 8.18 -11.63 -2.00
CA GLN A 56 6.87 -11.16 -1.54
C GLN A 56 7.00 -10.14 -0.41
N LYS A 57 7.81 -10.43 0.61
CA LYS A 57 8.08 -9.48 1.71
C LYS A 57 8.70 -8.16 1.23
N LYS A 58 9.59 -8.20 0.24
CA LYS A 58 10.16 -6.99 -0.37
C LYS A 58 9.11 -6.19 -1.13
N ALA A 59 8.27 -6.86 -1.92
CA ALA A 59 7.18 -6.24 -2.67
C ALA A 59 6.17 -5.57 -1.73
N GLU A 60 5.73 -6.26 -0.68
CA GLU A 60 4.81 -5.73 0.33
C GLU A 60 5.41 -4.51 1.06
N LYS A 61 6.69 -4.59 1.46
CA LYS A 61 7.39 -3.45 2.06
C LYS A 61 7.46 -2.25 1.11
N SER A 62 7.69 -2.50 -0.19
CA SER A 62 7.71 -1.45 -1.21
C SER A 62 6.35 -0.78 -1.37
N GLN A 63 5.29 -1.58 -1.52
CA GLN A 63 3.91 -1.08 -1.61
C GLN A 63 3.54 -0.25 -0.38
N LYS A 64 3.82 -0.75 0.83
CA LYS A 64 3.54 -0.04 2.08
C LYS A 64 4.33 1.27 2.22
N ARG A 65 5.54 1.34 1.68
CA ARG A 65 6.32 2.60 1.64
C ARG A 65 5.69 3.59 0.67
N ALA A 66 5.29 3.14 -0.51
CA ALA A 66 4.63 3.98 -1.51
C ALA A 66 3.29 4.54 -0.98
N GLU A 67 2.46 3.70 -0.37
CA GLU A 67 1.19 4.10 0.23
C GLU A 67 1.40 5.13 1.35
N LYS A 68 2.38 4.91 2.24
CA LYS A 68 2.74 5.88 3.28
C LYS A 68 3.20 7.21 2.70
N ALA A 69 3.97 7.20 1.62
CA ALA A 69 4.43 8.42 0.95
C ALA A 69 3.24 9.18 0.33
N LEU A 70 2.36 8.48 -0.38
CA LEU A 70 1.15 9.05 -0.94
C LEU A 70 0.27 9.68 0.15
N ARG A 71 0.02 8.95 1.24
CA ARG A 71 -0.76 9.44 2.37
C ARG A 71 -0.15 10.68 3.01
N LYS A 72 1.19 10.76 3.13
CA LYS A 72 1.87 11.96 3.65
C LYS A 72 1.66 13.16 2.73
N LYS A 73 1.79 12.96 1.42
CA LYS A 73 1.56 14.01 0.42
C LYS A 73 0.11 14.52 0.45
N GLU A 74 -0.86 13.62 0.52
CA GLU A 74 -2.28 13.99 0.64
C GLU A 74 -2.57 14.78 1.93
N GLN A 75 -2.00 14.37 3.06
CA GLN A 75 -2.15 15.09 4.33
C GLN A 75 -1.52 16.49 4.26
N ALA A 76 -0.34 16.61 3.65
CA ALA A 76 0.30 17.90 3.45
C ALA A 76 -0.52 18.80 2.52
N GLN A 77 -1.09 18.25 1.44
CA GLN A 77 -1.96 19.00 0.54
C GLN A 77 -3.23 19.48 1.24
N LYS A 78 -3.87 18.61 2.02
CA LYS A 78 -5.05 18.98 2.84
C LYS A 78 -4.71 20.10 3.84
N ALA A 79 -3.56 20.03 4.49
CA ALA A 79 -3.11 21.06 5.43
C ALA A 79 -2.83 22.41 4.74
N PHE A 80 -2.21 22.39 3.56
CA PHE A 80 -1.98 23.58 2.74
C PHE A 80 -3.32 24.20 2.31
N ASN A 81 -4.22 23.40 1.72
CA ASN A 81 -5.53 23.88 1.26
C ASN A 81 -6.34 24.49 2.40
N LYS A 82 -6.34 23.87 3.59
CA LYS A 82 -7.01 24.39 4.79
C LYS A 82 -6.43 25.74 5.22
N SER A 83 -5.11 25.88 5.19
CA SER A 83 -4.43 27.13 5.58
C SER A 83 -4.67 28.23 4.56
N ASN A 84 -4.62 27.91 3.26
CA ASN A 84 -4.91 28.84 2.18
C ASN A 84 -6.35 29.36 2.26
N LYS A 85 -7.34 28.47 2.38
CA LYS A 85 -8.76 28.85 2.52
C LYS A 85 -9.01 29.72 3.76
N LYS A 86 -8.32 29.45 4.87
CA LYS A 86 -8.44 30.25 6.09
C LYS A 86 -7.88 31.66 5.92
N LEU A 87 -6.74 31.79 5.23
CA LEU A 87 -6.14 33.07 4.89
C LEU A 87 -7.07 33.87 3.99
N GLU A 88 -7.53 33.28 2.88
CA GLU A 88 -8.43 33.88 1.91
C GLU A 88 -9.72 34.39 2.57
N ASN A 89 -10.41 33.54 3.34
CA ASN A 89 -11.61 33.94 4.07
C ASN A 89 -11.36 35.09 5.05
N THR A 90 -10.18 35.15 5.66
CA THR A 90 -9.80 36.21 6.59
C THR A 90 -9.51 37.52 5.84
N GLN A 91 -8.83 37.45 4.70
CA GLN A 91 -8.56 38.60 3.82
C GLN A 91 -9.87 39.17 3.28
N ASN A 92 -10.75 38.33 2.74
CA ASN A 92 -12.06 38.76 2.23
C ASN A 92 -12.89 39.46 3.32
N LYS A 93 -12.88 38.93 4.56
CA LYS A 93 -13.60 39.56 5.68
C LYS A 93 -12.96 40.87 6.11
N TYR A 94 -11.64 40.96 6.12
CA TYR A 94 -10.92 42.20 6.42
C TYR A 94 -11.25 43.28 5.39
N GLU A 95 -11.13 42.96 4.09
CA GLU A 95 -11.45 43.90 3.01
C GLU A 95 -12.90 44.35 3.07
N ALA A 96 -13.85 43.43 3.31
CA ALA A 96 -15.26 43.79 3.44
C ALA A 96 -15.53 44.74 4.63
N LEU A 97 -14.82 44.58 5.75
CA LEU A 97 -14.96 45.48 6.90
C LEU A 97 -14.29 46.84 6.67
N LYS A 98 -13.11 46.83 6.03
CA LYS A 98 -12.37 48.03 5.65
C LYS A 98 -13.18 48.89 4.67
N ASN A 99 -13.72 48.28 3.62
CA ASN A 99 -14.54 48.95 2.61
C ASN A 99 -15.83 49.52 3.20
N LYS A 100 -16.37 48.91 4.26
CA LYS A 100 -17.55 49.41 4.99
C LYS A 100 -17.21 50.49 6.03
N GLY A 101 -15.93 50.84 6.23
CA GLY A 101 -15.50 51.76 7.28
C GLY A 101 -15.77 51.26 8.70
N LYS A 102 -16.01 49.96 8.90
CA LYS A 102 -16.36 49.35 10.21
C LYS A 102 -15.14 48.93 11.02
N LEU A 103 -13.96 49.43 10.67
CA LEU A 103 -12.69 49.05 11.27
C LEU A 103 -12.09 50.26 11.98
N SER A 104 -11.95 50.17 13.30
CA SER A 104 -11.15 51.13 14.05
C SER A 104 -9.66 50.94 13.73
N PRO A 105 -8.80 51.96 13.90
CA PRO A 105 -7.36 51.81 13.68
C PRO A 105 -6.73 50.68 14.52
N LEU A 106 -7.21 50.50 15.75
CA LEU A 106 -6.76 49.43 16.63
C LEU A 106 -7.18 48.05 16.11
N ASP A 107 -8.40 47.92 15.60
CA ASP A 107 -8.87 46.65 15.05
C ASP A 107 -8.22 46.33 13.71
N GLU A 108 -7.94 47.34 12.87
CA GLU A 108 -7.15 47.17 11.64
C GLU A 108 -5.79 46.52 11.94
N SER A 109 -5.08 47.02 12.96
CA SER A 109 -3.82 46.43 13.41
C SER A 109 -3.98 44.96 13.83
N LYS A 110 -5.03 44.62 14.60
CA LYS A 110 -5.31 43.22 14.98
C LYS A 110 -5.60 42.32 13.77
N TRP A 111 -6.33 42.83 12.78
CA TRP A 111 -6.62 42.10 11.54
C TRP A 111 -5.36 41.86 10.72
N LEU A 112 -4.52 42.87 10.54
CA LEU A 112 -3.24 42.75 9.83
C LEU A 112 -2.33 41.72 10.51
N LYS A 113 -2.19 41.78 11.84
CA LYS A 113 -1.42 40.79 12.61
C LYS A 113 -1.97 39.36 12.46
N LYS A 114 -3.29 39.22 12.39
CA LYS A 114 -3.94 37.93 12.15
C LYS A 114 -3.65 37.40 10.74
N ILE A 115 -3.72 38.26 9.73
CA ILE A 115 -3.41 37.92 8.33
C ILE A 115 -1.94 37.49 8.20
N GLU A 116 -1.02 38.24 8.81
CA GLU A 116 0.41 37.91 8.83
C GLU A 116 0.68 36.53 9.43
N ARG A 117 0.06 36.24 10.59
CA ARG A 117 0.16 34.92 11.23
C ARG A 117 -0.34 33.80 10.31
N LEU A 118 -1.50 34.00 9.68
CA LEU A 118 -2.08 33.01 8.76
C LEU A 118 -1.22 32.83 7.50
N ASN A 119 -0.59 33.90 7.00
CA ASN A 119 0.33 33.82 5.88
C ASN A 119 1.58 33.01 6.24
N THR A 120 2.10 33.19 7.46
CA THR A 120 3.20 32.39 8.00
C THR A 120 2.80 30.91 8.12
N ASP A 121 1.60 30.61 8.60
CA ASP A 121 1.08 29.24 8.68
C ASP A 121 0.92 28.61 7.29
N LYS A 122 0.42 29.36 6.30
CA LYS A 122 0.36 28.93 4.89
C LYS A 122 1.75 28.58 4.36
N LYS A 123 2.75 29.46 4.54
CA LYS A 123 4.13 29.22 4.11
C LYS A 123 4.72 27.96 4.75
N LYS A 124 4.47 27.75 6.05
CA LYS A 124 4.89 26.52 6.74
C LYS A 124 4.23 25.27 6.14
N ALA A 125 2.94 25.34 5.80
CA ALA A 125 2.23 24.24 5.17
C ALA A 125 2.74 23.96 3.74
N GLU A 126 3.06 25.00 2.98
CA GLU A 126 3.65 24.92 1.65
C GLU A 126 5.03 24.24 1.67
N ILE A 127 5.90 24.62 2.61
CA ILE A 127 7.20 23.98 2.80
C ILE A 127 7.03 22.49 3.13
N LYS A 128 6.03 22.14 3.96
CA LYS A 128 5.73 20.74 4.28
C LYS A 128 5.25 19.98 3.05
N LEU A 129 4.38 20.58 2.23
CA LEU A 129 3.90 19.98 0.99
C LEU A 129 5.03 19.75 -0.02
N ARG A 130 5.96 20.70 -0.17
CA ARG A 130 7.12 20.55 -1.05
C ARG A 130 8.08 19.45 -0.60
N LYS A 131 8.14 19.17 0.71
CA LYS A 131 9.01 18.15 1.31
C LYS A 131 8.34 16.78 1.46
N ALA A 132 7.03 16.66 1.24
CA ALA A 132 6.24 15.45 1.44
C ALA A 132 6.24 14.56 0.19
#